data_AF-A0A661F0C1-F1
#
_entry.id   AF-A0A661F0C1-F1
#
_cell.length_a   1.000
_cell.length_b   1.000
_cell.length_c   1.000
_cell.angle_alpha   90.00
_cell.angle_beta   90.00
_cell.angle_gamma   90.00
#
_symmetry.space_group_name_H-M   'P 1'
#
loop_
_entity.id
_entity.type
_entity.pdbx_description
1 polymer ?
#
loop_
_entity_poly.entity_id
_entity_poly.type
_entity_poly.pdbx_seq_one_letter_code
_entity_poly.pdbx_strand_id
1 'polypeptide(L)'
;MLKRRRTLAQYLGTETPDSSTYIEDVYFIEQKSVENSLVVEFTLSSAMDFIGKRLPGRTAVANTCPWQYKTTENGSGCGWPGNDASLWFDASGNPVNDEAQDACGKRLSDCKLRFGEVEPLDFGGFPSLGRI
;
A
#
# COMPACT_ATOMS: atom_id res chain seq x y z
N MET A 1 8.98 10.99 22.68
CA MET A 1 8.91 9.86 21.72
C MET A 1 10.20 9.07 21.87
N LEU A 2 10.10 7.77 22.16
CA LEU A 2 11.24 6.88 22.33
C LEU A 2 11.47 6.09 21.04
N LYS A 3 12.71 6.03 20.57
CA LYS A 3 13.10 5.29 19.36
C LYS A 3 13.98 4.12 19.75
N ARG A 4 13.60 2.90 19.35
CA ARG A 4 14.40 1.70 19.53
C ARG A 4 14.85 1.20 18.15
N ARG A 5 16.17 1.09 17.96
CA ARG A 5 16.74 0.50 16.74
C ARG A 5 17.02 -0.97 16.97
N ARG A 6 16.44 -1.84 16.14
CA ARG A 6 16.70 -3.27 16.14
C ARG A 6 17.52 -3.61 14.90
N THR A 7 18.65 -4.28 15.10
CA THR A 7 19.49 -4.81 14.02
C THR A 7 19.97 -6.22 14.38
N LEU A 8 20.32 -7.01 13.37
CA LEU A 8 20.88 -8.35 13.57
C LEU A 8 22.34 -8.26 14.02
N ALA A 9 22.79 -9.23 14.82
CA ALA A 9 24.14 -9.24 15.37
C ALA A 9 25.24 -9.15 14.29
N GLN A 10 25.01 -9.76 13.12
CA GLN A 10 25.93 -9.73 11.98
C GLN A 10 26.23 -8.32 11.46
N TYR A 11 25.38 -7.33 11.75
CA TYR A 11 25.54 -5.94 11.32
C TYR A 11 26.19 -5.04 12.39
N LEU A 12 26.56 -5.59 13.55
CA LEU A 12 27.15 -4.81 14.65
C LEU A 12 28.69 -4.77 14.64
N GLY A 13 29.35 -5.55 13.77
CA GLY A 13 30.80 -5.79 13.86
C GLY A 13 31.60 -5.66 12.56
N THR A 14 31.01 -5.21 11.44
CA THR A 14 31.75 -4.97 10.19
C THR A 14 32.33 -3.54 10.20
N GLU A 15 33.52 -3.34 9.62
CA GLU A 15 34.21 -2.02 9.58
C GLU A 15 33.41 -0.91 8.86
N THR A 16 32.35 -1.30 8.15
CA THR A 16 31.38 -0.39 7.54
C THR A 16 29.94 -0.80 7.94
N PRO A 17 29.44 -0.36 9.11
CA PRO A 17 28.07 -0.63 9.49
C PRO A 17 27.10 0.09 8.53
N ASP A 18 26.26 -0.67 7.82
CA ASP A 18 25.25 -0.12 6.92
C ASP A 18 24.10 0.50 7.72
N SER A 19 24.01 1.83 7.67
CA SER A 19 22.99 2.63 8.34
C SER A 19 21.55 2.39 7.84
N SER A 20 21.35 1.63 6.77
CA SER A 20 20.01 1.30 6.25
C SER A 20 19.44 -0.03 6.79
N THR A 21 20.24 -0.84 7.50
CA THR A 21 19.87 -2.21 7.91
C THR A 21 19.37 -2.28 9.36
N TYR A 22 18.51 -1.35 9.78
CA TYR A 22 17.81 -1.45 11.05
C TYR A 22 16.34 -1.07 10.90
N ILE A 23 15.50 -1.73 11.71
CA ILE A 23 14.09 -1.37 11.84
C ILE A 23 13.99 -0.44 13.06
N GLU A 24 13.41 0.75 12.86
CA GLU A 24 13.13 1.72 13.92
C GLU A 24 11.73 1.48 14.48
N ASP A 25 11.65 1.01 15.73
CA ASP A 25 10.41 0.97 16.47
C ASP A 25 10.21 2.33 17.17
N VAL A 26 9.06 2.96 16.95
CA VAL A 26 8.70 4.26 17.52
C VAL A 26 7.64 4.06 18.59
N TYR A 27 7.94 4.49 19.82
CA TYR A 27 7.05 4.41 20.97
C TYR A 27 6.67 5.80 21.47
N PHE A 28 5.40 5.94 21.83
CA PHE A 28 4.85 7.11 22.52
C PHE A 28 4.77 6.82 24.02
N ILE A 29 5.03 7.84 24.83
CA ILE A 29 4.85 7.75 26.27
C ILE A 29 3.36 7.97 26.53
N GLU A 30 2.66 6.94 26.99
CA GLU A 30 1.22 7.01 27.23
C GLU A 30 0.92 7.54 28.62
N GLN A 31 1.55 6.94 29.64
CA GLN A 31 1.38 7.35 31.03
C GLN A 31 2.62 7.07 31.88
N LYS A 32 2.76 7.85 32.95
CA LYS A 32 3.70 7.58 34.05
C LYS A 32 3.05 6.56 34.97
N SER A 33 3.57 5.34 35.00
CA SER A 33 2.98 4.23 35.76
C SER A 33 3.38 4.27 37.24
N VAL A 34 4.63 4.64 37.51
CA VAL A 34 5.18 4.71 38.87
C VAL A 34 6.07 5.95 39.00
N GLU A 35 5.97 6.63 40.13
CA GLU A 35 6.91 7.67 40.54
C GLU A 35 7.21 7.51 42.03
N ASN A 36 8.48 7.26 42.35
CA ASN A 36 9.01 7.35 43.69
C ASN A 36 10.31 8.17 43.68
N SER A 37 10.90 8.43 44.85
CA SER A 37 12.10 9.27 44.96
C SER A 37 13.36 8.69 44.30
N LEU A 38 13.32 7.43 43.84
CA LEU A 38 14.46 6.70 43.27
C LEU A 38 14.26 6.36 41.78
N VAL A 39 13.01 6.11 41.36
CA VAL A 39 12.65 5.55 40.05
C VAL A 39 11.36 6.18 39.54
N VAL A 40 11.35 6.46 38.23
CA VAL A 40 10.15 6.80 37.48
C VAL A 40 9.99 5.78 36.36
N GLU A 41 8.82 5.15 36.30
CA GLU A 41 8.47 4.18 35.26
C GLU A 41 7.41 4.74 34.32
N PHE A 42 7.53 4.40 33.04
CA PHE A 42 6.63 4.85 31.98
C PHE A 42 6.07 3.65 31.23
N THR A 43 4.75 3.68 30.99
CA THR A 43 4.12 2.79 30.03
C THR A 43 4.24 3.39 28.64
N LEU A 44 4.75 2.59 27.71
CA LEU A 44 4.98 2.96 26.32
C LEU A 44 3.96 2.24 25.43
N SER A 45 3.40 2.96 24.45
CA SER A 45 2.54 2.40 23.42
C SER A 45 3.17 2.54 22.04
N SER A 46 2.98 1.53 21.19
CA SER A 46 3.37 1.58 19.79
C SER A 46 2.32 2.31 18.95
N ALA A 47 2.72 2.89 17.82
CA ALA A 47 1.77 3.38 16.82
C ALA A 47 0.80 2.31 16.30
N MET A 48 1.13 1.03 16.48
CA MET A 48 0.28 -0.11 16.11
C MET A 48 -0.80 -0.43 17.17
N ASP A 49 -0.61 0.02 18.41
CA ASP A 49 -1.53 -0.29 19.52
C ASP A 49 -2.78 0.61 19.51
N PHE A 50 -2.81 1.64 18.65
CA PHE A 50 -3.98 2.49 18.49
C PHE A 50 -5.15 1.70 17.88
N ILE A 51 -6.23 1.60 18.66
CA ILE A 51 -7.46 0.90 18.32
C ILE A 51 -8.02 1.42 16.98
N GLY A 52 -8.35 0.50 16.07
CA GLY A 52 -9.01 0.81 14.79
C GLY A 52 -8.07 0.99 13.61
N LYS A 53 -6.75 0.86 13.77
CA LYS A 53 -5.81 0.77 12.65
C LYS A 53 -5.40 -0.68 12.43
N ARG A 54 -5.63 -1.19 11.22
CA ARG A 54 -5.21 -2.53 10.79
C ARG A 54 -4.18 -2.39 9.67
N LEU A 55 -3.12 -3.19 9.73
CA LEU A 55 -2.22 -3.37 8.61
C LEU A 55 -2.53 -4.68 7.86
N PRO A 56 -2.45 -4.67 6.52
CA PRO A 56 -2.33 -3.50 5.66
C PRO A 56 -3.56 -2.59 5.77
N GLY A 57 -3.36 -1.27 5.67
CA GLY A 57 -4.44 -0.27 5.76
C GLY A 57 -5.47 -0.35 4.63
N ARG A 58 -5.20 -1.18 3.61
CA ARG A 58 -6.09 -1.48 2.49
C ARG A 58 -6.62 -2.90 2.61
N THR A 59 -7.91 -3.08 2.32
CA THR A 59 -8.49 -4.42 2.14
C THR A 59 -7.98 -5.00 0.83
N ALA A 60 -7.46 -6.23 0.87
CA ALA A 60 -7.01 -6.92 -0.32
C ALA A 60 -8.21 -7.58 -1.01
N VAL A 61 -8.54 -7.12 -2.22
CA VAL A 61 -9.67 -7.62 -3.01
C VAL A 61 -9.15 -8.53 -4.13
N ALA A 62 -9.73 -9.72 -4.24
CA ALA A 62 -9.43 -10.68 -5.29
C ALA A 62 -10.15 -10.29 -6.59
N ASN A 63 -9.47 -10.42 -7.73
CA ASN A 63 -10.04 -10.31 -9.09
C ASN A 63 -10.72 -8.98 -9.48
N THR A 64 -10.78 -7.99 -8.59
CA THR A 64 -11.36 -6.67 -8.86
C THR A 64 -10.40 -5.56 -8.45
N CYS A 65 -10.20 -4.59 -9.34
CA CYS A 65 -9.36 -3.41 -9.10
C CYS A 65 -10.12 -2.37 -8.25
N PRO A 66 -9.61 -1.97 -7.08
CA PRO A 66 -10.23 -0.94 -6.24
C PRO A 66 -9.88 0.48 -6.67
N TRP A 67 -8.92 0.67 -7.59
CA TRP A 67 -8.50 2.00 -7.98
C TRP A 67 -9.62 2.77 -8.66
N GLN A 68 -9.63 4.07 -8.45
CA GLN A 68 -10.51 4.96 -9.20
C GLN A 68 -10.05 5.03 -10.66
N TYR A 69 -11.02 5.09 -11.58
CA TYR A 69 -10.74 5.11 -13.03
C TYR A 69 -10.35 6.52 -13.48
N LYS A 70 -9.43 6.64 -14.44
CA LYS A 70 -8.96 7.92 -15.01
C LYS A 70 -8.49 8.93 -13.95
N THR A 71 -7.74 8.48 -12.95
CA THR A 71 -7.17 9.40 -11.96
C THR A 71 -5.74 9.04 -11.66
N THR A 72 -4.89 10.06 -11.60
CA THR A 72 -3.46 9.96 -11.26
C THR A 72 -3.20 10.35 -9.81
N GLU A 73 -4.24 10.42 -8.98
CA GLU A 73 -4.13 10.82 -7.58
C GLU A 73 -3.23 9.86 -6.78
N ASN A 74 -2.03 10.37 -6.43
CA ASN A 74 -1.10 9.94 -5.37
C ASN A 74 -1.26 8.48 -4.89
N GLY A 75 -0.97 7.51 -5.76
CA GLY A 75 -0.84 6.09 -5.41
C GLY A 75 -2.15 5.34 -5.13
N SER A 76 -3.31 5.93 -5.42
CA SER A 76 -4.63 5.29 -5.26
C SER A 76 -5.46 5.22 -6.56
N GLY A 77 -4.95 5.80 -7.64
CA GLY A 77 -5.58 5.86 -8.95
C GLY A 77 -5.01 4.89 -9.98
N CYS A 78 -5.83 4.57 -10.99
CA CYS A 78 -5.36 3.91 -12.21
C CYS A 78 -4.73 4.95 -13.12
N GLY A 79 -3.45 4.78 -13.45
CA GLY A 79 -2.64 5.67 -14.30
C GLY A 79 -3.07 5.73 -15.77
N TRP A 80 -4.27 5.25 -16.10
CA TRP A 80 -4.85 5.36 -17.43
C TRP A 80 -5.28 6.81 -17.69
N PRO A 81 -4.66 7.53 -18.65
CA PRO A 81 -4.97 8.93 -18.91
C PRO A 81 -6.32 9.15 -19.62
N GLY A 82 -6.90 8.12 -20.24
CA GLY A 82 -8.21 8.20 -20.89
C GLY A 82 -8.23 8.92 -22.25
N ASN A 83 -7.08 9.35 -22.77
CA ASN A 83 -6.98 10.20 -23.96
C ASN A 83 -6.77 9.45 -25.29
N ASP A 84 -6.58 8.13 -25.26
CA ASP A 84 -6.42 7.32 -26.47
C ASP A 84 -7.77 6.71 -26.88
N ALA A 85 -8.34 7.25 -27.96
CA ALA A 85 -9.61 6.81 -28.51
C ALA A 85 -9.60 5.35 -29.02
N SER A 86 -8.43 4.79 -29.34
CA SER A 86 -8.32 3.40 -29.78
C SER A 86 -8.45 2.40 -28.62
N LEU A 87 -8.39 2.88 -27.39
CA LEU A 87 -8.37 2.10 -26.16
C LEU A 87 -9.53 2.45 -25.22
N TRP A 88 -10.62 2.96 -25.79
CA TRP A 88 -11.88 3.15 -25.07
C TRP A 88 -12.72 1.88 -25.10
N PHE A 89 -13.15 1.45 -23.92
CA PHE A 89 -13.98 0.26 -23.76
C PHE A 89 -15.09 0.49 -22.73
N ASP A 90 -16.25 -0.10 -22.96
CA ASP A 90 -17.31 -0.15 -21.96
C ASP A 90 -16.95 -1.05 -20.75
N ALA A 91 -17.81 -1.07 -19.73
CA ALA A 91 -17.58 -1.87 -18.51
C ALA A 91 -17.59 -3.40 -18.74
N SER A 92 -18.02 -3.84 -19.93
CA SER A 92 -17.99 -5.23 -20.37
C SER A 92 -16.73 -5.57 -21.19
N GLY A 93 -15.92 -4.56 -21.55
CA GLY A 93 -14.72 -4.72 -22.36
C GLY A 93 -14.94 -4.60 -23.87
N ASN A 94 -16.10 -4.11 -24.32
CA ASN A 94 -16.36 -3.88 -25.73
C ASN A 94 -15.81 -2.52 -26.17
N PRO A 95 -15.21 -2.41 -27.37
CA PRO A 95 -14.67 -1.14 -27.86
C PRO A 95 -15.79 -0.12 -28.06
N VAL A 96 -15.53 1.14 -27.69
CA VAL A 96 -16.45 2.26 -27.88
C VAL A 96 -15.75 3.42 -28.59
N ASN A 97 -16.51 4.18 -29.38
CA ASN A 97 -15.97 5.30 -30.16
C ASN A 97 -16.20 6.67 -29.49
N ASP A 98 -16.83 6.68 -28.31
CA ASP A 98 -17.17 7.88 -27.55
C ASP A 98 -16.55 7.79 -26.15
N GLU A 99 -15.78 8.81 -25.78
CA GLU A 99 -15.14 8.91 -24.46
C GLU A 99 -16.15 8.86 -23.32
N ALA A 100 -17.37 9.38 -23.54
CA ALA A 100 -18.43 9.39 -22.55
C ALA A 100 -18.94 7.97 -22.21
N GLN A 101 -18.72 7.00 -23.11
CA GLN A 101 -19.09 5.59 -22.92
C GLN A 101 -17.93 4.74 -22.38
N ASP A 102 -16.72 5.30 -22.28
CA ASP A 102 -15.55 4.59 -21.78
C ASP A 102 -15.64 4.38 -20.26
N ALA A 103 -15.75 3.13 -19.86
CA ALA A 103 -15.91 2.73 -18.47
C ALA A 103 -15.07 1.48 -18.17
N CYS A 104 -14.21 1.53 -17.16
CA CYS A 104 -13.44 0.36 -16.76
C CYS A 104 -14.30 -0.62 -15.95
N GLY A 105 -14.38 -1.88 -16.40
CA GLY A 105 -15.04 -2.99 -15.69
C GLY A 105 -14.27 -3.53 -14.47
N LYS A 106 -13.12 -2.93 -14.13
CA LYS A 106 -12.26 -3.23 -12.97
C LYS A 106 -11.68 -4.64 -12.95
N ARG A 107 -11.62 -5.34 -14.08
CA ARG A 107 -11.02 -6.68 -14.21
C ARG A 107 -9.57 -6.58 -14.70
N LEU A 108 -8.78 -7.64 -14.46
CA LEU A 108 -7.41 -7.71 -14.98
C LEU A 108 -7.38 -7.63 -16.53
N SER A 109 -8.39 -8.20 -17.18
CA SER A 109 -8.60 -8.06 -18.64
C SER A 109 -8.70 -6.61 -19.09
N ASP A 110 -9.34 -5.76 -18.29
CA ASP A 110 -9.59 -4.36 -18.68
C ASP A 110 -8.31 -3.52 -18.58
N CYS A 111 -7.44 -3.86 -17.62
CA CYS A 111 -6.09 -3.31 -17.56
C CYS A 111 -5.26 -3.80 -18.75
N LYS A 112 -5.39 -5.07 -19.15
CA LYS A 112 -4.68 -5.60 -20.32
C LYS A 112 -5.07 -4.90 -21.62
N LEU A 113 -6.36 -4.61 -21.78
CA LEU A 113 -6.87 -3.85 -22.93
C LEU A 113 -6.26 -2.45 -23.02
N ARG A 114 -5.94 -1.80 -21.90
CA ARG A 114 -5.48 -0.41 -21.85
C ARG A 114 -3.97 -0.24 -21.75
N PHE A 115 -3.30 -1.15 -21.04
CA PHE A 115 -1.86 -1.09 -20.78
C PHE A 115 -1.04 -2.15 -21.55
N GLY A 116 -1.71 -3.02 -22.31
CA GLY A 116 -1.08 -4.15 -23.00
C GLY A 116 -0.99 -5.42 -22.16
N GLU A 117 -0.35 -6.47 -22.66
CA GLU A 117 -0.35 -7.80 -22.03
C GLU A 117 0.89 -8.11 -21.16
N VAL A 118 2.02 -7.43 -21.40
CA VAL A 118 3.36 -7.93 -21.00
C VAL A 118 4.08 -7.02 -20.01
N GLU A 119 3.76 -5.73 -19.98
CA GLU A 119 4.34 -4.77 -19.04
C GLU A 119 3.70 -4.88 -17.66
N PRO A 120 4.37 -4.40 -16.58
CA PRO A 120 3.76 -4.35 -15.25
C PRO A 120 2.44 -3.58 -15.32
N LEU A 121 1.34 -4.34 -15.26
CA LEU A 121 0.01 -3.78 -15.35
C LEU A 121 -0.25 -2.94 -14.11
N ASP A 122 -0.72 -1.73 -14.35
CA ASP A 122 -1.31 -0.90 -13.34
C ASP A 122 -2.67 -1.53 -12.97
N PHE A 123 -2.65 -2.58 -12.13
CA PHE A 123 -3.81 -3.24 -11.55
C PHE A 123 -3.73 -3.22 -10.02
N GLY A 124 -4.70 -2.57 -9.37
CA GLY A 124 -4.72 -2.41 -7.91
C GLY A 124 -5.25 -3.61 -7.12
N GLY A 125 -5.85 -4.59 -7.79
CA GLY A 125 -6.36 -5.79 -7.17
C GLY A 125 -5.27 -6.85 -6.99
N PHE A 126 -5.64 -7.96 -6.36
CA PHE A 126 -4.73 -9.08 -6.12
C PHE A 126 -5.26 -10.34 -6.82
N PRO A 127 -4.88 -10.60 -8.09
CA PRO A 127 -5.47 -11.66 -8.89
C PRO A 127 -5.08 -13.08 -8.42
N SER A 128 -4.06 -13.20 -7.58
CA SER A 128 -3.64 -14.48 -6.97
C SER A 128 -4.31 -14.77 -5.63
N LEU A 129 -5.01 -13.80 -5.02
CA LEU A 129 -5.76 -14.07 -3.79
C LEU A 129 -6.96 -14.96 -4.12
N GLY A 130 -7.02 -16.12 -3.48
CA GLY A 130 -8.10 -17.11 -3.68
C GLY A 130 -7.81 -18.20 -4.72
N ARG A 131 -6.61 -18.22 -5.32
CA ARG A 131 -6.11 -19.42 -6.02
C ARG A 131 -5.50 -20.36 -4.98
N ILE A 132 -6.26 -21.39 -4.62
CA ILE A 132 -5.82 -22.56 -3.85
C ILE A 132 -5.20 -23.59 -4.80
#